data_AF-A0A4Q5UCZ5-F1
#
_entry.id   AF-A0A4Q5UCZ5-F1
#
_cell.length_a   1.000
_cell.length_b   1.000
_cell.length_c   1.000
_cell.angle_alpha   90.00
_cell.angle_beta   90.00
_cell.angle_gamma   90.00
#
_symmetry.space_group_name_H-M   'P 1'
#
loop_
_entity.id
_entity.type
_entity.pdbx_description
1 polymer ?
#
loop_
_entity_poly.entity_id
_entity_poly.type
_entity_poly.pdbx_seq_one_letter_code
_entity_poly.pdbx_strand_id
1 'polypeptide(L)'
;MDFVKEHLKGDHYTWNEEISLSAFQGQPSRRLFNRFDGYQVLFLINSYGAAAGRIDESTGQKMESLIMHDLPLDARSEISVLNWLKEATATAF
;
A
#
# COMPACT_ATOMS: atom_id res chain seq x y z
N MET A 1 5.53 -3.14 -14.31
CA MET A 1 6.68 -2.61 -13.54
C MET A 1 6.29 -2.73 -12.09
N ASP A 2 7.14 -3.32 -11.27
CA ASP A 2 6.84 -3.51 -9.86
C ASP A 2 7.34 -2.31 -9.07
N PHE A 3 6.51 -1.80 -8.15
CA PHE A 3 6.91 -0.73 -7.25
C PHE A 3 7.76 -1.36 -6.14
N VAL A 4 9.00 -0.89 -5.95
CA VAL A 4 9.97 -1.50 -5.02
C VAL A 4 10.24 -0.59 -3.83
N LYS A 5 10.92 -1.15 -2.82
CA LYS A 5 11.25 -0.46 -1.57
C LYS A 5 11.98 0.88 -1.81
N GLU A 6 12.84 0.94 -2.81
CA GLU A 6 13.63 2.11 -3.19
C GLU A 6 12.78 3.25 -3.76
N HIS A 7 11.56 2.95 -4.20
CA HIS A 7 10.63 3.97 -4.70
C HIS A 7 9.84 4.65 -3.58
N LEU A 8 9.72 4.01 -2.41
CA LEU A 8 9.11 4.62 -1.22
C LEU A 8 9.98 5.78 -0.72
N LYS A 9 9.32 6.85 -0.27
CA LYS A 9 9.96 8.06 0.25
C LYS A 9 9.90 8.17 1.77
N GLY A 10 9.06 7.38 2.44
CA GLY A 10 8.95 7.35 3.89
C GLY A 10 10.21 6.82 4.57
N ASP A 11 10.74 7.58 5.53
CA ASP A 11 11.88 7.25 6.37
C ASP A 11 11.50 6.59 7.71
N HIS A 12 10.22 6.55 8.03
CA HIS A 12 9.65 6.09 9.30
C HIS A 12 9.23 4.62 9.29
N TYR A 13 9.48 3.90 8.19
CA TYR A 13 9.05 2.51 8.06
C TYR A 13 9.86 1.56 8.91
N THR A 14 9.15 0.66 9.60
CA THR A 14 9.74 -0.55 10.16
C THR A 14 9.74 -1.64 9.09
N TRP A 15 10.90 -2.27 8.90
CA TRP A 15 11.10 -3.35 7.92
C TRP A 15 11.32 -4.67 8.64
N ASN A 16 10.24 -5.41 8.92
CA ASN A 16 10.35 -6.71 9.58
C ASN A 16 10.53 -7.85 8.55
N GLU A 17 11.78 -8.23 8.30
CA GLU A 17 12.18 -9.30 7.38
C GLU A 17 11.59 -10.67 7.74
N GLU A 18 11.29 -10.94 9.01
CA GLU A 18 10.79 -12.26 9.45
C GLU A 18 9.32 -12.50 9.05
N ILE A 19 8.57 -11.42 8.83
CA ILE A 19 7.14 -11.47 8.45
C ILE A 19 6.98 -11.30 6.93
N SER A 20 7.97 -10.72 6.24
CA SER A 20 7.78 -10.02 4.97
C SER A 20 7.50 -10.90 3.76
N LEU A 21 8.19 -12.02 3.61
CA LEU A 21 8.18 -12.74 2.32
C LEU A 21 7.02 -13.72 2.16
N SER A 22 6.49 -14.29 3.24
CA SER A 22 5.39 -15.28 3.16
C SER A 22 4.03 -14.70 3.57
N ALA A 23 3.98 -13.65 4.38
CA ALA A 23 2.73 -13.10 4.91
C ALA A 23 2.05 -12.10 3.96
N PHE A 24 2.82 -11.49 3.04
CA PHE A 24 2.35 -10.45 2.12
C PHE A 24 2.39 -10.93 0.66
N GLN A 25 1.99 -12.17 0.43
CA GLN A 25 1.79 -12.75 -0.90
C GLN A 25 0.30 -13.00 -1.15
N GLY A 26 -0.12 -12.90 -2.41
CA GLY A 26 -1.51 -13.13 -2.82
C GLY A 26 -2.35 -11.86 -2.80
N GLN A 27 -3.63 -11.99 -2.43
CA GLN A 27 -4.59 -10.87 -2.46
C GLN A 27 -4.72 -10.23 -1.08
N PRO A 28 -4.94 -8.90 -1.00
CA PRO A 28 -5.30 -8.21 0.22
C PRO A 28 -6.44 -8.92 0.96
N SER A 29 -6.30 -9.07 2.27
CA SER A 29 -7.17 -9.87 3.11
C SER A 29 -7.82 -9.03 4.22
N ARG A 30 -8.48 -9.70 5.17
CA ARG A 30 -9.00 -9.05 6.38
C ARG A 30 -7.92 -8.82 7.45
N ARG A 31 -6.63 -9.07 7.14
CA ARG A 31 -5.52 -8.78 8.05
C ARG A 31 -5.49 -7.30 8.37
N LEU A 32 -5.14 -6.98 9.61
CA LEU A 32 -4.92 -5.59 10.01
C LEU A 32 -3.78 -5.00 9.20
N PHE A 33 -4.02 -3.79 8.71
CA PHE A 33 -3.03 -3.02 7.97
C PHE A 33 -2.26 -2.11 8.93
N ASN A 34 -0.93 -2.11 8.81
CA ASN A 34 -0.06 -1.19 9.53
C ASN A 34 0.64 -0.25 8.54
N ARG A 35 0.26 1.03 8.55
CA ARG A 35 0.87 2.06 7.69
C ARG A 35 2.34 2.37 8.03
N PHE A 36 2.84 1.93 9.19
CA PHE A 36 4.24 2.09 9.58
C PHE A 36 5.11 0.88 9.21
N ASP A 37 4.49 -0.19 8.68
CA ASP A 37 5.20 -1.37 8.17
C ASP A 37 5.44 -1.20 6.67
N GLY A 38 6.71 -0.98 6.30
CA GLY A 38 7.09 -0.71 4.91
C GLY A 38 6.73 -1.85 3.96
N TYR A 39 6.76 -3.10 4.44
CA TYR A 39 6.39 -4.26 3.62
C TYR A 39 4.88 -4.31 3.34
N GLN A 40 4.05 -3.91 4.31
CA GLN A 40 2.60 -3.85 4.10
C GLN A 40 2.20 -2.71 3.18
N VAL A 41 2.83 -1.54 3.33
CA VAL A 41 2.60 -0.40 2.43
C VAL A 41 2.96 -0.79 1.00
N LEU A 42 4.14 -1.40 0.81
CA LEU A 42 4.60 -1.88 -0.49
C LEU A 42 3.64 -2.91 -1.09
N PHE A 43 3.19 -3.87 -0.29
CA PHE A 43 2.24 -4.90 -0.70
C PHE A 43 0.92 -4.30 -1.19
N LEU A 44 0.37 -3.31 -0.48
CA LEU A 44 -0.89 -2.67 -0.88
C LEU A 44 -0.75 -1.85 -2.16
N ILE A 45 0.32 -1.08 -2.29
CA ILE A 45 0.59 -0.28 -3.51
C ILE A 45 0.72 -1.19 -4.73
N ASN A 46 1.48 -2.30 -4.61
CA ASN A 46 1.60 -3.27 -5.68
C ASN A 46 0.29 -4.03 -5.95
N SER A 47 -0.49 -4.35 -4.92
CA SER A 47 -1.81 -4.97 -5.07
C SER A 47 -2.79 -4.06 -5.83
N TYR A 48 -2.73 -2.76 -5.57
CA TYR A 48 -3.45 -1.77 -6.36
C TYR A 48 -2.99 -1.80 -7.82
N GLY A 49 -1.67 -1.73 -8.07
CA GLY A 49 -1.11 -1.75 -9.43
C GLY A 49 -1.50 -3.00 -10.21
N ALA A 50 -1.53 -4.16 -9.56
CA ALA A 50 -2.00 -5.41 -10.14
C ALA A 50 -3.48 -5.35 -10.54
N ALA A 51 -4.34 -4.75 -9.69
CA ALA A 51 -5.76 -4.58 -9.99
C ALA A 51 -6.02 -3.53 -11.09
N ALA A 52 -5.18 -2.48 -11.16
CA ALA A 52 -5.27 -1.40 -12.15
C ALA A 52 -4.56 -1.73 -13.49
N GLY A 53 -3.84 -2.87 -13.56
CA GLY A 53 -3.11 -3.33 -14.74
C GLY A 53 -1.74 -2.67 -14.97
N ARG A 54 -1.47 -1.52 -14.33
CA ARG A 54 -0.15 -0.91 -14.25
C ARG A 54 -0.07 0.06 -13.07
N ILE A 55 1.14 0.24 -12.55
CA ILE A 55 1.48 1.34 -11.66
C ILE A 55 2.82 1.93 -12.09
N ASP A 56 2.89 3.25 -12.16
CA ASP A 56 4.14 4.00 -12.32
C ASP A 56 4.63 4.49 -10.97
N GLU A 57 5.92 4.87 -10.91
CA GLU A 57 6.56 5.32 -9.68
C GLU A 57 5.86 6.54 -9.06
N SER A 58 5.42 7.51 -9.87
CA SER A 58 4.75 8.71 -9.37
C SER A 58 3.40 8.38 -8.74
N THR A 59 2.64 7.48 -9.37
CA THR A 59 1.39 6.97 -8.81
C THR A 59 1.62 6.22 -7.51
N GLY A 60 2.65 5.37 -7.42
CA GLY A 60 2.98 4.67 -6.18
C GLY A 60 3.37 5.62 -5.03
N GLN A 61 4.16 6.66 -5.32
CA GLN A 61 4.52 7.70 -4.33
C GLN A 61 3.33 8.54 -3.88
N LYS A 62 2.38 8.82 -4.79
CA LYS A 62 1.12 9.48 -4.41
C LYS A 62 0.28 8.60 -3.48
N MET A 63 0.20 7.29 -3.75
CA MET A 63 -0.50 6.35 -2.88
C MET A 63 0.15 6.22 -1.52
N GLU A 64 1.48 6.15 -1.48
CA GLU A 64 2.25 6.18 -0.23
C GLU A 64 1.87 7.41 0.61
N SER A 65 1.86 8.60 -0.01
CA SER A 65 1.48 9.85 0.65
C SER A 65 0.04 9.81 1.19
N LEU A 66 -0.90 9.33 0.38
CA LEU A 66 -2.30 9.15 0.81
C LEU A 66 -2.40 8.22 2.02
N ILE A 67 -1.76 7.04 1.97
CA ILE A 67 -1.75 6.07 3.08
C ILE A 67 -1.18 6.69 4.36
N MET A 68 -0.20 7.57 4.24
CA MET A 68 0.45 8.16 5.40
C MET A 68 -0.38 9.29 6.03
N HIS A 69 -0.97 10.15 5.20
CA HIS A 69 -1.58 11.40 5.65
C HIS A 69 -3.11 11.36 5.72
N ASP A 70 -3.75 10.63 4.81
CA ASP A 70 -5.19 10.69 4.58
C ASP A 70 -5.91 9.37 4.88
N LEU A 71 -5.18 8.34 5.35
CA LEU A 71 -5.77 7.04 5.67
C LEU A 71 -6.83 7.16 6.77
N PRO A 72 -8.10 6.82 6.48
CA PRO A 72 -9.17 6.98 7.44
C PRO A 72 -9.10 5.92 8.55
N LEU A 73 -9.51 6.29 9.76
CA LEU A 73 -9.35 5.47 10.98
C LEU A 73 -10.20 4.19 10.99
N ASP A 74 -11.24 4.15 10.15
CA ASP A 74 -12.14 3.04 9.91
C ASP A 74 -11.58 2.05 8.87
N ALA A 75 -10.64 2.46 8.01
CA ALA A 75 -9.94 1.56 7.10
C ALA A 75 -8.82 0.79 7.81
N ARG A 76 -9.21 -0.23 8.59
CA ARG A 76 -8.28 -1.01 9.44
C ARG A 76 -7.69 -2.25 8.78
N SER A 77 -8.33 -2.80 7.74
CA SER A 77 -7.90 -4.03 7.09
C SER A 77 -7.33 -3.78 5.71
N GLU A 78 -6.45 -4.65 5.20
CA GLU A 78 -5.85 -4.49 3.86
C GLU A 78 -6.92 -4.29 2.77
N ILE A 79 -8.01 -5.06 2.80
CA ILE A 79 -9.13 -4.90 1.86
C ILE A 79 -9.78 -3.52 2.01
N SER A 80 -10.02 -3.07 3.24
CA SER A 80 -10.61 -1.75 3.49
C SER A 80 -9.71 -0.64 2.94
N VAL A 81 -8.40 -0.72 3.19
CA VAL A 81 -7.43 0.25 2.70
C VAL A 81 -7.33 0.22 1.17
N LEU A 82 -7.31 -0.96 0.55
CA LEU A 82 -7.29 -1.09 -0.90
C LEU A 82 -8.54 -0.48 -1.55
N ASN A 83 -9.73 -0.74 -0.98
CA ASN A 83 -10.98 -0.19 -1.49
C ASN A 83 -10.99 1.34 -1.35
N TRP A 84 -10.58 1.85 -0.19
CA TRP A 84 -10.43 3.29 0.02
C TRP A 84 -9.45 3.92 -0.97
N LEU A 85 -8.29 3.29 -1.22
CA LEU A 85 -7.32 3.77 -2.19
C LEU A 85 -7.93 3.90 -3.58
N LYS A 86 -8.71 2.91 -4.03
CA LYS A 86 -9.42 2.97 -5.32
C LYS A 86 -10.37 4.16 -5.41
N GLU A 87 -11.14 4.40 -4.36
CA GLU A 87 -12.07 5.53 -4.29
C GLU A 87 -11.34 6.88 -4.24
N ALA A 88 -10.29 6.98 -3.43
CA ALA A 88 -9.46 8.17 -3.30
C ALA A 88 -8.77 8.53 -4.63
N THR A 89 -8.23 7.53 -5.34
CA THR A 89 -7.60 7.76 -6.64
C THR A 89 -8.61 8.07 -7.75
N ALA A 90 -9.84 7.54 -7.69
CA ALA A 90 -10.87 7.88 -8.67
C ALA A 90 -11.34 9.35 -8.54
N THR A 91 -11.12 9.97 -7.39
CA THR A 91 -11.47 11.37 -7.13
C THR A 91 -10.27 12.32 -7.30
N ALA A 92 -9.04 11.80 -7.15
CA ALA A 92 -7.81 12.59 -7.16
C ALA A 92 -7.08 12.66 -8.52
N PHE A 93 -7.52 11.89 -9.52
CA PHE A 93 -6.95 11.83 -10.88
C PHE A 93 -8.04 12.05 -11.93
#